data_AF-A0AAT9GQ80-F1
#
_entry.id   AF-A0AAT9GQ80-F1
#
_cell.length_a   1.000
_cell.length_b   1.000
_cell.length_c   1.000
_cell.angle_alpha   90.00
_cell.angle_beta   90.00
_cell.angle_gamma   90.00
#
_symmetry.space_group_name_H-M   'P 1'
#
loop_
_entity.id
_entity.type
_entity.pdbx_description
1 polymer ?
#
loop_
_entity_poly.entity_id
_entity_poly.type
_entity_poly.pdbx_seq_one_letter_code
_entity_poly.pdbx_strand_id
1 'polypeptide(L)'
;MQKIKNKKLFYSSIANIILILIFSLNFKNSLFGLISVPFTILSSIDKKYVKIALVTSFLSSVLEFPTPFYPLSILLSIVTLTNLFAGVLIIGITDISVLLVFLAYKITNTPLNDYLLLPLSATSAFLGFLCIRALKGLDYDIITFNIHGLPNGETWYLTFNSKTFQVKENHVEVIADKGTWIICPIQKANMYFIPDNHVGEAKGGDIINVKFSTTYTIDLRKYPECTILFVGKNIPTDFLIKINGKKYKGKEIIVLPETQSVNWIAEDLIIGDLLFEPKVKSGIALRGQYVEIEYEPKLLRKSLDVFNWDPKSWINEKIYGYRVLEVVGEGGGSYVLKGEKEGKYYAIKVLKIEPSKSQTKAISDFIDLFKESNNLIELSNNEGLVKLYGIFIDINQIGSIMRGDSETYLKYPPSIVMEFMEGGTLKDLMKFYKTDREWYELVKIILTRISLALRHIHNSGYVHLDIKPQNVFFSEKLPDNLSNILSILFLKPQIIKLGDLGSSSKIGGKITQITPEYSSPKQLENAILGLGATIDMDIFSLGMIGYYLLTGKTSPISTLLDEALNLYNNNNIRNSLLKVDEAKKFLSTWNIDFPPNAPQSLKQLIEDCIKGKINNSDEFFNRLNLIVI
;
A
#
# COMPACT_ATOMS: atom_id res chain seq x y z
N MET A 1 25.67 -10.32 33.01
CA MET A 1 26.76 -10.04 33.97
C MET A 1 26.84 -11.20 34.96
N GLN A 2 27.72 -12.16 34.71
CA GLN A 2 27.92 -13.31 35.62
C GLN A 2 28.52 -12.86 36.95
N LYS A 3 28.08 -13.49 38.05
CA LYS A 3 28.53 -13.23 39.42
C LYS A 3 30.06 -13.28 39.51
N ILE A 4 30.64 -12.21 40.03
CA ILE A 4 32.05 -12.10 40.40
C ILE A 4 32.34 -13.20 41.44
N LYS A 5 32.91 -14.32 41.00
CA LYS A 5 33.17 -15.50 41.86
C LYS A 5 34.21 -15.22 42.96
N ASN A 6 34.92 -14.08 42.92
CA ASN A 6 35.90 -13.72 43.95
C ASN A 6 35.71 -12.28 44.48
N LYS A 7 34.65 -12.09 45.28
CA LYS A 7 34.27 -10.77 45.86
C LYS A 7 35.44 -10.08 46.59
N LYS A 8 36.31 -10.83 47.25
CA LYS A 8 37.44 -10.29 48.05
C LYS A 8 38.48 -9.55 47.18
N LEU A 9 38.74 -10.08 45.98
CA LEU A 9 39.64 -9.48 45.01
C LEU A 9 39.04 -8.23 44.37
N PHE A 10 37.75 -8.25 44.05
CA PHE A 10 37.04 -7.09 43.52
C PHE A 10 37.02 -5.91 44.50
N TYR A 11 36.78 -6.16 45.79
CA TYR A 11 36.86 -5.11 46.81
C TYR A 11 38.28 -4.57 47.00
N SER A 12 39.31 -5.43 46.90
CA SER A 12 40.70 -4.99 46.95
C SER A 12 41.09 -4.13 45.73
N SER A 13 40.57 -4.46 44.54
CA SER A 13 40.78 -3.66 43.33
C SER A 13 40.07 -2.30 43.43
N ILE A 14 38.84 -2.25 43.95
CA ILE A 14 38.11 -0.99 44.18
C ILE A 14 38.82 -0.10 45.20
N ALA A 15 39.31 -0.68 46.31
CA ALA A 15 40.07 0.07 47.31
C ALA A 15 41.34 0.70 46.71
N ASN A 16 42.06 -0.03 45.85
CA ASN A 16 43.24 0.48 45.16
C ASN A 16 42.92 1.57 44.13
N ILE A 17 41.77 1.52 43.45
CA ILE A 17 41.32 2.60 42.54
C ILE A 17 41.13 3.90 43.30
N ILE A 18 40.45 3.83 44.46
CA ILE A 18 40.17 4.99 45.30
C ILE A 18 41.49 5.58 45.80
N LEU A 19 42.44 4.73 46.22
CA LEU A 19 43.76 5.18 46.66
C LEU A 19 44.55 5.88 45.55
N ILE A 20 44.56 5.32 44.32
CA ILE A 20 45.31 5.87 43.18
C ILE A 20 44.68 7.18 42.68
N LEU A 21 43.34 7.28 42.64
CA LEU A 21 42.64 8.52 42.27
C LEU A 21 42.89 9.65 43.27
N ILE A 22 42.87 9.35 44.57
CA ILE A 22 43.21 10.34 45.61
C ILE A 22 44.67 10.80 45.46
N PHE A 23 45.58 9.90 45.10
CA PHE A 23 46.98 10.24 44.88
C PHE A 23 47.21 11.06 43.60
N SER A 24 46.52 10.75 42.49
CA SER A 24 46.65 11.48 41.22
C SER A 24 46.04 12.88 41.28
N LEU A 25 45.03 13.10 42.13
CA LEU A 25 44.46 14.44 42.36
C LEU A 25 45.43 15.38 43.09
N ASN A 26 46.41 14.84 43.83
CA ASN A 26 47.40 15.61 44.58
C ASN A 26 48.67 15.96 43.78
N PHE A 27 48.98 15.25 42.69
CA PHE A 27 50.18 15.49 41.87
C PHE A 27 49.81 15.76 40.41
N LYS A 28 50.02 16.99 39.95
CA LYS A 28 49.46 17.53 38.70
C LYS A 28 49.93 16.91 37.36
N ASN A 29 50.82 15.90 37.34
CA ASN A 29 51.52 15.52 36.10
C ASN A 29 51.62 14.00 35.73
N SER A 30 50.83 13.09 36.30
CA SER A 30 50.94 11.64 35.98
C SER A 30 49.76 11.07 35.15
N LEU A 31 49.72 11.37 33.85
CA LEU A 31 48.69 10.87 32.93
C LEU A 31 48.71 9.33 32.77
N PHE A 32 49.86 8.68 32.94
CA PHE A 32 50.02 7.23 32.72
C PHE A 32 49.49 6.35 33.85
N GLY A 33 49.48 6.84 35.09
CA GLY A 33 48.88 6.13 36.24
C GLY A 33 47.37 5.96 36.09
N LEU A 34 46.69 6.91 35.44
CA LEU A 34 45.26 6.81 35.13
C LEU A 34 44.94 5.77 34.05
N ILE A 35 45.88 5.46 33.16
CA ILE A 35 45.68 4.48 32.07
C ILE A 35 45.92 3.05 32.58
N SER A 36 46.86 2.83 33.51
CA SER A 36 47.13 1.49 34.06
C SER A 36 45.97 0.96 34.91
N VAL A 37 45.22 1.84 35.59
CA VAL A 37 44.09 1.47 36.47
C VAL A 37 42.96 0.74 35.71
N PRO A 38 42.39 1.27 34.62
CA PRO A 38 41.40 0.57 33.80
C PRO A 38 41.89 -0.80 33.31
N PHE A 39 43.15 -0.91 32.89
CA PHE A 39 43.70 -2.17 32.39
C PHE A 39 43.90 -3.21 33.49
N THR A 40 44.26 -2.80 34.71
CA THR A 40 44.33 -3.71 35.85
C THR A 40 42.94 -4.20 36.29
N ILE A 41 41.92 -3.34 36.22
CA ILE A 41 40.53 -3.76 36.47
C ILE A 41 40.07 -4.73 35.37
N LEU A 42 40.30 -4.37 34.10
CA LEU A 42 39.95 -5.23 32.98
C LEU A 42 40.68 -6.57 33.06
N SER A 43 41.93 -6.61 33.52
CA SER A 43 42.64 -7.89 33.71
C SER A 43 42.09 -8.72 34.87
N SER A 44 41.55 -8.08 35.91
CA SER A 44 40.85 -8.76 37.00
C SER A 44 39.50 -9.35 36.57
N ILE A 45 38.91 -8.79 35.50
CA ILE A 45 37.63 -9.23 34.93
C ILE A 45 37.84 -10.21 33.77
N ASP A 46 38.88 -10.02 32.96
CA ASP A 46 39.16 -10.77 31.73
C ASP A 46 40.68 -11.02 31.52
N LYS A 47 41.03 -12.31 31.39
CA LYS A 47 42.41 -12.80 31.25
C LYS A 47 43.13 -12.28 30.00
N LYS A 48 42.42 -11.88 28.95
CA LYS A 48 43.03 -11.41 27.68
C LYS A 48 43.92 -10.17 27.87
N TYR A 49 43.59 -9.35 28.86
CA TYR A 49 44.24 -8.05 29.06
C TYR A 49 45.41 -8.09 30.07
N VAL A 50 45.73 -9.27 30.63
CA VAL A 50 46.78 -9.42 31.66
C VAL A 50 48.16 -8.99 31.15
N LYS A 51 48.56 -9.39 29.94
CA LYS A 51 49.86 -8.97 29.37
C LYS A 51 49.92 -7.46 29.15
N ILE A 52 48.80 -6.87 28.72
CA ILE A 52 48.70 -5.42 28.46
C ILE A 52 48.79 -4.67 29.79
N ALA A 53 48.07 -5.12 30.82
CA ALA A 53 48.10 -4.53 32.15
C ALA A 53 49.50 -4.57 32.80
N LEU A 54 50.24 -5.67 32.61
CA LEU A 54 51.62 -5.78 33.10
C LEU A 54 52.55 -4.79 32.39
N VAL A 55 52.44 -4.68 31.06
CA VAL A 55 53.25 -3.78 30.25
C VAL A 55 52.95 -2.32 30.57
N THR A 56 51.68 -1.94 30.69
CA THR A 56 51.30 -0.55 31.01
C THR A 56 51.68 -0.15 32.43
N SER A 57 51.57 -1.07 33.40
CA SER A 57 52.02 -0.83 34.78
C SER A 57 53.54 -0.65 34.85
N PHE A 58 54.28 -1.46 34.10
CA PHE A 58 55.74 -1.34 33.98
C PHE A 58 56.15 -0.01 33.34
N LEU A 59 55.55 0.37 32.21
CA LEU A 59 55.79 1.67 31.55
C LEU A 59 55.47 2.87 32.45
N SER A 60 54.36 2.81 33.21
CA SER A 60 54.00 3.86 34.16
C SER A 60 55.07 4.03 35.24
N SER A 61 55.65 2.93 35.75
CA SER A 61 56.70 2.99 36.77
C SER A 61 58.04 3.52 36.25
N VAL A 62 58.31 3.35 34.95
CA VAL A 62 59.54 3.84 34.30
C VAL A 62 59.46 5.33 33.97
N LEU A 63 58.26 5.84 33.62
CA LEU A 63 58.05 7.23 33.20
C LEU A 63 57.88 8.22 34.37
N GLU A 64 57.63 7.76 35.59
CA GLU A 64 57.53 8.61 36.80
C GLU A 64 58.90 9.02 37.40
N PHE A 65 60.02 8.62 36.80
CA PHE A 65 61.33 9.13 37.19
C PHE A 65 61.58 10.51 36.56
N PRO A 66 61.86 11.57 37.33
CA PRO A 66 62.36 12.81 36.76
C PRO A 66 63.81 12.57 36.34
N THR A 67 64.03 12.11 35.11
CA THR A 67 65.40 11.87 34.61
C THR A 67 65.98 13.14 34.01
N PRO A 68 67.24 13.44 34.32
CA PRO A 68 68.16 13.93 33.31
C PRO A 68 69.30 12.91 33.17
N PHE A 69 69.35 12.28 32.00
CA PHE A 69 70.43 11.44 31.44
C PHE A 69 70.57 9.96 31.87
N TYR A 70 70.49 9.09 30.85
CA TYR A 70 71.00 7.71 30.79
C TYR A 70 72.54 7.69 30.93
N PRO A 71 73.20 6.63 31.48
CA PRO A 71 73.02 5.25 31.03
C PRO A 71 73.06 4.18 32.15
N LEU A 72 71.94 3.49 32.36
CA LEU A 72 71.95 2.16 32.99
C LEU A 72 70.81 1.25 32.50
N SER A 73 70.38 1.41 31.24
CA SER A 73 69.53 0.42 30.54
C SER A 73 70.26 -0.89 30.22
N ILE A 74 71.59 -0.95 30.43
CA ILE A 74 72.41 -2.15 30.20
C ILE A 74 72.37 -3.12 31.40
N LEU A 75 72.07 -2.64 32.62
CA LEU A 75 71.95 -3.53 33.78
C LEU A 75 70.60 -4.27 33.84
N LEU A 76 69.57 -3.70 33.21
CA LEU A 76 68.23 -4.30 33.17
C LEU A 76 68.07 -5.39 32.08
N SER A 77 69.04 -5.54 31.19
CA SER A 77 68.95 -6.48 30.06
C SER A 77 69.76 -7.77 30.29
N ILE A 78 70.75 -7.76 31.19
CA ILE A 78 71.66 -8.89 31.43
C ILE A 78 71.27 -9.75 32.66
N VAL A 79 70.47 -9.24 33.60
CA VAL A 79 70.09 -10.01 34.80
C VAL A 79 68.76 -10.78 34.63
N THR A 80 68.04 -10.57 33.53
CA THR A 80 66.94 -11.45 33.10
C THR A 80 67.41 -12.79 32.52
N LEU A 81 68.72 -13.11 32.53
CA LEU A 81 69.24 -14.28 31.83
C LEU A 81 70.01 -15.31 32.68
N THR A 82 69.89 -15.31 34.01
CA THR A 82 70.34 -16.47 34.81
C THR A 82 69.29 -16.92 35.80
N ASN A 83 69.00 -18.22 35.71
CA ASN A 83 67.90 -18.93 36.35
C ASN A 83 67.94 -18.91 37.87
N LEU A 84 66.73 -18.86 38.44
CA LEU A 84 66.26 -19.44 39.71
C LEU A 84 67.10 -19.26 40.98
N PHE A 85 66.45 -18.72 42.02
CA PHE A 85 66.88 -18.58 43.43
C PHE A 85 67.88 -17.46 43.76
N ALA A 86 67.40 -16.21 43.74
CA ALA A 86 67.97 -15.11 44.54
C ALA A 86 66.97 -13.96 44.87
N GLY A 87 65.75 -13.96 44.31
CA GLY A 87 64.79 -12.87 44.54
C GLY A 87 64.16 -12.81 45.94
N VAL A 88 64.15 -13.92 46.69
CA VAL A 88 63.55 -13.97 48.03
C VAL A 88 64.42 -13.28 49.09
N LEU A 89 65.74 -13.24 48.88
CA LEU A 89 66.69 -12.63 49.82
C LEU A 89 66.78 -11.10 49.66
N ILE A 90 66.61 -10.58 48.44
CA ILE A 90 66.63 -9.13 48.19
C ILE A 90 65.36 -8.47 48.74
N ILE A 91 64.19 -9.11 48.60
CA ILE A 91 62.90 -8.60 49.12
C ILE A 91 62.92 -8.53 50.66
N GLY A 92 63.50 -9.53 51.33
CA GLY A 92 63.64 -9.53 52.79
C GLY A 92 64.57 -8.44 53.32
N ILE A 93 65.67 -8.14 52.60
CA ILE A 93 66.59 -7.06 52.97
C ILE A 93 65.95 -5.69 52.75
N THR A 94 65.16 -5.51 51.68
CA THR A 94 64.43 -4.25 51.42
C THR A 94 63.32 -4.00 52.44
N ASP A 95 62.59 -5.03 52.86
CA ASP A 95 61.52 -4.88 53.88
C ASP A 95 62.09 -4.55 55.27
N ILE A 96 63.23 -5.15 55.66
CA ILE A 96 63.93 -4.80 56.91
C ILE A 96 64.52 -3.38 56.84
N SER A 97 64.98 -2.95 55.67
CA SER A 97 65.48 -1.58 55.44
C SER A 97 64.35 -0.55 55.59
N VAL A 98 63.18 -0.85 55.03
CA VAL A 98 61.97 -0.01 55.16
C VAL A 98 61.48 0.02 56.61
N LEU A 99 61.51 -1.11 57.32
CA LEU A 99 61.13 -1.19 58.74
C LEU A 99 62.09 -0.40 59.64
N LEU A 100 63.40 -0.46 59.40
CA LEU A 100 64.42 0.32 60.11
C LEU A 100 64.30 1.83 59.84
N VAL A 101 63.97 2.21 58.60
CA VAL A 101 63.67 3.60 58.24
C VAL A 101 62.37 4.08 58.90
N PHE A 102 61.34 3.22 59.01
CA PHE A 102 60.09 3.51 59.73
C PHE A 102 60.31 3.67 61.26
N LEU A 103 61.17 2.84 61.85
CA LEU A 103 61.54 2.93 63.26
C LEU A 103 62.39 4.18 63.55
N ALA A 104 63.30 4.54 62.65
CA ALA A 104 64.06 5.79 62.71
C ALA A 104 63.16 7.03 62.51
N TYR A 105 62.12 6.92 61.67
CA TYR A 105 61.15 7.98 61.39
C TYR A 105 60.25 8.32 62.59
N LYS A 106 59.84 7.31 63.39
CA LYS A 106 59.07 7.54 64.62
C LYS A 106 59.82 8.39 65.66
N ILE A 107 61.14 8.54 65.48
CA ILE A 107 62.04 9.30 66.37
C ILE A 107 62.27 10.73 65.87
N THR A 108 62.10 11.06 64.57
CA THR A 108 62.65 12.30 63.97
C THR A 108 61.66 13.29 63.31
N ASN A 109 60.35 13.05 63.39
CA ASN A 109 59.27 14.06 63.24
C ASN A 109 59.49 15.18 62.17
N THR A 110 59.74 14.83 60.91
CA THR A 110 59.83 15.78 59.78
C THR A 110 58.98 15.35 58.57
N PRO A 111 58.43 16.30 57.78
CA PRO A 111 57.42 15.99 56.77
C PRO A 111 58.08 15.56 55.44
N LEU A 112 57.75 14.36 54.97
CA LEU A 112 58.17 13.83 53.67
C LEU A 112 57.00 13.96 52.68
N ASN A 113 57.13 14.79 51.64
CA ASN A 113 56.12 14.86 50.58
C ASN A 113 56.49 14.16 49.26
N ASP A 114 57.73 13.67 49.03
CA ASP A 114 58.10 13.27 47.65
C ASP A 114 58.75 11.87 47.48
N TYR A 115 58.60 10.94 48.43
CA TYR A 115 59.15 9.57 48.25
C TYR A 115 58.13 8.43 48.43
N LEU A 116 56.83 8.71 48.39
CA LEU A 116 55.79 7.71 48.64
C LEU A 116 55.30 6.93 47.40
N LEU A 117 55.98 7.03 46.25
CA LEU A 117 55.50 6.45 44.98
C LEU A 117 56.09 5.07 44.62
N LEU A 118 57.12 4.61 45.31
CA LEU A 118 57.74 3.30 45.03
C LEU A 118 57.03 2.06 45.60
N PRO A 119 56.27 2.09 46.72
CA PRO A 119 55.63 0.88 47.23
C PRO A 119 54.41 0.44 46.41
N LEU A 120 53.71 1.39 45.78
CA LEU A 120 52.38 1.16 45.18
C LEU A 120 52.43 0.43 43.83
N SER A 121 53.46 0.68 43.00
CA SER A 121 53.64 0.01 41.70
C SER A 121 54.06 -1.46 41.83
N ALA A 122 54.77 -1.81 42.91
CA ALA A 122 55.13 -3.18 43.25
C ALA A 122 53.92 -4.00 43.73
N THR A 123 53.00 -3.40 44.52
CA THR A 123 51.78 -4.06 44.97
C THR A 123 50.81 -4.43 43.85
N SER A 124 50.69 -3.61 42.81
CA SER A 124 49.82 -3.88 41.66
C SER A 124 50.39 -4.98 40.75
N ALA A 125 51.71 -5.04 40.58
CA ALA A 125 52.38 -6.18 39.92
C ALA A 125 52.25 -7.49 40.74
N PHE A 126 52.37 -7.41 42.07
CA PHE A 126 52.21 -8.54 42.98
C PHE A 126 50.78 -9.09 43.00
N LEU A 127 49.75 -8.23 42.93
CA LEU A 127 48.36 -8.65 42.76
C LEU A 127 48.10 -9.30 41.40
N GLY A 128 48.69 -8.77 40.32
CA GLY A 128 48.67 -9.42 39.01
C GLY A 128 49.30 -10.83 39.05
N PHE A 129 50.41 -10.98 39.78
CA PHE A 129 51.10 -12.26 39.96
C PHE A 129 50.34 -13.22 40.88
N LEU A 130 49.74 -12.75 41.98
CA LEU A 130 48.88 -13.54 42.86
C LEU A 130 47.59 -13.98 42.14
N CYS A 131 47.02 -13.16 41.27
CA CYS A 131 45.92 -13.55 40.38
C CYS A 131 46.34 -14.67 39.42
N ILE A 132 47.52 -14.59 38.83
CA ILE A 132 48.08 -15.65 37.97
C ILE A 132 48.32 -16.94 38.76
N ARG A 133 48.80 -16.85 40.00
CA ARG A 133 49.10 -18.01 40.87
C ARG A 133 47.83 -18.64 41.45
N ALA A 134 46.84 -17.84 41.84
CA ALA A 134 45.50 -18.30 42.26
C ALA A 134 44.73 -18.96 41.11
N LEU A 135 45.01 -18.58 39.85
CA LEU A 135 44.45 -19.21 38.65
C LEU A 135 45.20 -20.47 38.18
N LYS A 136 46.43 -20.72 38.67
CA LYS A 136 47.24 -21.91 38.33
C LYS A 136 47.06 -23.08 39.31
N GLY A 137 46.27 -22.91 40.37
CA GLY A 137 46.01 -23.93 41.40
C GLY A 137 44.52 -24.23 41.64
N LEU A 138 43.65 -23.88 40.70
CA LEU A 138 42.29 -24.42 40.66
C LEU A 138 42.31 -25.52 39.61
N ASP A 139 42.04 -26.77 40.02
CA ASP A 139 41.63 -27.82 39.09
C ASP A 139 40.44 -27.25 38.32
N TYR A 140 40.68 -26.86 37.08
CA TYR A 140 39.57 -26.54 36.20
C TYR A 140 38.92 -27.89 35.92
N ASP A 141 37.65 -27.98 36.25
CA ASP A 141 36.74 -28.99 35.74
C ASP A 141 36.82 -28.94 34.20
N ILE A 142 37.72 -29.74 33.63
CA ILE A 142 37.93 -29.86 32.18
C ILE A 142 37.05 -31.01 31.72
N ILE A 143 36.23 -30.72 30.71
CA ILE A 143 35.47 -31.72 29.98
C ILE A 143 36.17 -31.92 28.65
N THR A 144 36.59 -33.14 28.38
CA THR A 144 37.31 -33.48 27.16
C THR A 144 36.36 -34.14 26.17
N PHE A 145 36.28 -33.62 24.95
CA PHE A 145 35.55 -34.24 23.86
C PHE A 145 36.53 -34.79 22.83
N ASN A 146 36.47 -36.10 22.59
CA ASN A 146 37.25 -36.77 21.55
C ASN A 146 36.33 -37.22 20.43
N ILE A 147 36.72 -36.90 19.20
CA ILE A 147 35.98 -37.22 18.00
C ILE A 147 36.72 -38.28 17.18
N HIS A 148 35.99 -39.30 16.76
CA HIS A 148 36.49 -40.36 15.89
C HIS A 148 35.62 -40.48 14.64
N GLY A 149 36.21 -40.88 13.51
CA GLY A 149 35.45 -41.17 12.28
C GLY A 149 35.22 -39.97 11.35
N LEU A 150 35.73 -38.78 11.68
CA LEU A 150 35.82 -37.65 10.74
C LEU A 150 37.14 -37.69 9.94
N PRO A 151 37.17 -37.19 8.69
CA PRO A 151 38.40 -37.01 7.94
C PRO A 151 39.38 -36.07 8.67
N ASN A 152 40.68 -36.33 8.57
CA ASN A 152 41.70 -35.49 9.22
C ASN A 152 41.61 -34.02 8.78
N GLY A 153 41.53 -33.13 9.77
CA GLY A 153 41.41 -31.68 9.57
C GLY A 153 39.99 -31.19 9.24
N GLU A 154 38.99 -32.08 9.28
CA GLU A 154 37.60 -31.68 9.09
C GLU A 154 37.11 -30.81 10.25
N THR A 155 36.38 -29.74 9.91
CA THR A 155 35.82 -28.85 10.92
C THR A 155 34.51 -29.43 11.45
N TRP A 156 34.41 -29.56 12.77
CA TRP A 156 33.19 -29.92 13.47
C TRP A 156 32.84 -28.87 14.53
N TYR A 157 31.61 -28.93 15.03
CA TYR A 157 31.08 -27.91 15.93
C TYR A 157 30.57 -28.54 17.22
N LEU A 158 31.10 -28.06 18.35
CA LEU A 158 30.62 -28.39 19.69
C LEU A 158 29.81 -27.20 20.21
N THR A 159 28.54 -27.40 20.56
CA THR A 159 27.78 -26.38 21.30
C THR A 159 27.71 -26.80 22.76
N PHE A 160 28.29 -26.01 23.67
CA PHE A 160 28.27 -26.28 25.11
C PHE A 160 27.65 -25.09 25.85
N ASN A 161 26.59 -25.33 26.65
CA ASN A 161 25.85 -24.27 27.36
C ASN A 161 25.55 -23.04 26.47
N SER A 162 24.99 -23.29 25.28
CA SER A 162 24.64 -22.27 24.25
C SER A 162 25.82 -21.56 23.58
N LYS A 163 27.07 -21.96 23.82
CA LYS A 163 28.25 -21.44 23.13
C LYS A 163 28.79 -22.44 22.13
N THR A 164 28.91 -22.04 20.87
CA THR A 164 29.43 -22.89 19.78
C THR A 164 30.92 -22.69 19.58
N PHE A 165 31.66 -23.80 19.58
CA PHE A 165 33.08 -23.88 19.31
C PHE A 165 33.28 -24.54 17.94
N GLN A 166 34.04 -23.90 17.07
CA GLN A 166 34.49 -24.46 15.80
C GLN A 166 35.83 -25.16 16.03
N VAL A 167 35.88 -26.47 15.81
CA VAL A 167 37.02 -27.31 16.14
C VAL A 167 37.50 -28.04 14.88
N LYS A 168 38.81 -28.02 14.61
CA LYS A 168 39.44 -28.75 13.48
C LYS A 168 40.19 -30.00 13.91
N GLU A 169 40.50 -30.09 15.19
CA GLU A 169 41.25 -31.19 15.77
C GLU A 169 40.28 -32.28 16.22
N ASN A 170 40.78 -33.51 16.36
CA ASN A 170 39.96 -34.63 16.85
C ASN A 170 39.69 -34.56 18.37
N HIS A 171 40.11 -33.48 19.03
CA HIS A 171 39.92 -33.26 20.45
C HIS A 171 39.61 -31.78 20.73
N VAL A 172 38.82 -31.52 21.78
CA VAL A 172 38.64 -30.18 22.35
C VAL A 172 38.39 -30.29 23.85
N GLU A 173 38.95 -29.36 24.60
CA GLU A 173 38.76 -29.24 26.04
C GLU A 173 37.90 -28.02 26.35
N VAL A 174 36.84 -28.22 27.11
CA VAL A 174 35.95 -27.16 27.58
C VAL A 174 36.08 -27.04 29.10
N ILE A 175 36.40 -25.85 29.57
CA ILE A 175 36.49 -25.54 31.00
C ILE A 175 35.09 -25.21 31.51
N ALA A 176 34.45 -26.15 32.21
CA ALA A 176 33.13 -25.97 32.84
C ALA A 176 32.86 -27.01 33.94
N ASP A 177 32.19 -26.59 35.01
CA ASP A 177 31.77 -27.45 36.12
C ASP A 177 30.68 -28.46 35.70
N LYS A 178 29.68 -27.99 34.94
CA LYS A 178 28.67 -28.82 34.28
C LYS A 178 28.02 -28.11 33.11
N GLY A 179 27.44 -28.87 32.19
CA GLY A 179 26.66 -28.30 31.10
C GLY A 179 26.08 -29.32 30.14
N THR A 180 25.24 -28.82 29.24
CA THR A 180 24.73 -29.60 28.11
C THR A 180 25.60 -29.38 26.89
N TRP A 181 25.77 -30.43 26.11
CA TRP A 181 26.54 -30.41 24.88
C TRP A 181 25.72 -30.92 23.71
N ILE A 182 25.96 -30.36 22.53
CA ILE A 182 25.34 -30.74 21.26
C ILE A 182 26.41 -30.82 20.18
N ILE A 183 26.53 -31.98 19.53
CA ILE A 183 27.40 -32.24 18.38
C ILE A 183 26.51 -32.74 17.25
N CYS A 184 26.63 -32.15 16.05
CA CYS A 184 25.65 -32.38 15.00
C CYS A 184 26.14 -32.94 13.69
N PRO A 185 25.23 -33.56 12.91
CA PRO A 185 25.60 -34.18 11.65
C PRO A 185 26.26 -33.17 10.72
N ILE A 186 27.31 -33.60 10.04
CA ILE A 186 28.08 -32.76 9.13
C ILE A 186 27.80 -33.23 7.70
N GLN A 187 27.34 -32.33 6.84
CA GLN A 187 27.20 -32.59 5.43
C GLN A 187 28.46 -32.13 4.69
N LYS A 188 29.12 -33.06 3.97
CA LYS A 188 30.24 -32.73 3.10
C LYS A 188 30.07 -33.41 1.75
N ALA A 189 30.06 -32.61 0.69
CA ALA A 189 29.70 -33.06 -0.66
C ALA A 189 28.36 -33.85 -0.64
N ASN A 190 28.34 -35.10 -1.10
CA ASN A 190 27.15 -35.94 -1.15
C ASN A 190 27.04 -36.94 0.02
N MET A 191 27.81 -36.77 1.10
CA MET A 191 27.80 -37.66 2.25
C MET A 191 27.55 -36.90 3.56
N TYR A 192 26.88 -37.58 4.50
CA TYR A 192 26.64 -37.13 5.86
C TYR A 192 27.48 -37.93 6.83
N PHE A 193 28.11 -37.22 7.77
CA PHE A 193 28.77 -37.79 8.94
C PHE A 193 27.84 -37.64 10.13
N ILE A 194 27.41 -38.75 10.72
CA ILE A 194 26.42 -38.81 11.79
C ILE A 194 27.09 -39.24 13.09
N PRO A 195 27.03 -38.42 14.16
CA PRO A 195 27.53 -38.82 15.46
C PRO A 195 26.61 -39.89 16.07
N ASP A 196 27.22 -40.88 16.72
CA ASP A 196 26.51 -41.90 17.50
C ASP A 196 25.73 -41.28 18.68
N ASN A 197 26.27 -40.23 19.28
CA ASN A 197 25.60 -39.40 20.29
C ASN A 197 25.68 -37.92 19.91
N HIS A 198 24.54 -37.24 19.85
CA HIS A 198 24.46 -35.86 19.37
C HIS A 198 24.10 -34.83 20.45
N VAL A 199 23.57 -35.28 21.59
CA VAL A 199 23.20 -34.43 22.73
C VAL A 199 23.47 -35.17 24.03
N GLY A 200 23.90 -34.44 25.06
CA GLY A 200 24.08 -35.00 26.40
C GLY A 200 24.40 -33.95 27.45
N GLU A 201 24.60 -34.41 28.68
CA GLU A 201 25.11 -33.61 29.80
C GLU A 201 26.54 -34.06 30.13
N ALA A 202 27.35 -33.13 30.62
CA ALA A 202 28.73 -33.37 31.03
C ALA A 202 29.07 -32.58 32.28
N LYS A 203 29.98 -33.11 33.10
CA LYS A 203 30.52 -32.50 34.32
C LYS A 203 32.04 -32.49 34.29
N GLY A 204 32.64 -31.61 35.07
CA GLY A 204 34.10 -31.54 35.24
C GLY A 204 34.76 -32.91 35.40
N GLY A 205 35.76 -33.19 34.56
CA GLY A 205 36.49 -34.46 34.55
C GLY A 205 35.95 -35.49 33.55
N ASP A 206 34.79 -35.26 32.92
CA ASP A 206 34.23 -36.20 31.94
C ASP A 206 35.05 -36.24 30.64
N ILE A 207 35.24 -37.45 30.11
CA ILE A 207 35.81 -37.69 28.77
C ILE A 207 34.71 -38.27 27.88
N ILE A 208 34.26 -37.47 26.91
CA ILE A 208 33.17 -37.79 26.01
C ILE A 208 33.75 -38.18 24.65
N ASN A 209 33.53 -39.42 24.25
CA ASN A 209 33.97 -39.93 22.96
C ASN A 209 32.74 -40.01 22.02
N VAL A 210 32.80 -39.31 20.89
CA VAL A 210 31.75 -39.32 19.88
C VAL A 210 32.29 -39.89 18.58
N LYS A 211 31.63 -40.93 18.07
CA LYS A 211 32.03 -41.61 16.83
C LYS A 211 31.09 -41.22 15.70
N PHE A 212 31.66 -40.73 14.61
CA PHE A 212 30.92 -40.43 13.38
C PHE A 212 30.86 -41.66 12.47
N SER A 213 29.67 -41.90 11.93
CA SER A 213 29.36 -42.89 10.89
C SER A 213 28.97 -42.19 9.58
N THR A 214 29.19 -42.82 8.43
CA THR A 214 28.89 -42.21 7.12
C THR A 214 27.62 -42.77 6.50
N THR A 215 26.82 -41.89 5.88
CA THR A 215 25.65 -42.27 5.08
C THR A 215 25.42 -41.28 3.94
N TYR A 216 24.70 -41.69 2.90
CA TYR A 216 24.29 -40.81 1.80
C TYR A 216 22.97 -40.07 2.09
N THR A 217 22.17 -40.56 3.05
CA THR A 217 20.87 -39.99 3.39
C THR A 217 20.66 -39.97 4.91
N ILE A 218 20.04 -38.90 5.41
CA ILE A 218 19.72 -38.71 6.82
C ILE A 218 18.33 -38.08 6.97
N ASP A 219 17.55 -38.53 7.95
CA ASP A 219 16.33 -37.83 8.38
C ASP A 219 16.70 -36.77 9.42
N LEU A 220 16.83 -35.52 8.96
CA LEU A 220 17.24 -34.39 9.79
C LEU A 220 16.25 -34.06 10.92
N ARG A 221 14.99 -34.54 10.85
CA ARG A 221 13.98 -34.37 11.91
C ARG A 221 14.37 -35.05 13.21
N LYS A 222 15.30 -36.01 13.17
CA LYS A 222 15.85 -36.68 14.37
C LYS A 222 16.85 -35.81 15.14
N TYR A 223 17.22 -34.64 14.60
CA TYR A 223 18.18 -33.71 15.18
C TYR A 223 17.60 -32.28 15.24
N PRO A 224 16.50 -32.05 15.99
CA PRO A 224 15.81 -30.75 16.01
C PRO A 224 16.72 -29.62 16.50
N GLU A 225 17.63 -29.91 17.44
CA GLU A 225 18.64 -28.98 17.97
C GLU A 225 19.64 -28.47 16.91
N CYS A 226 19.62 -29.07 15.71
CA CYS A 226 20.63 -28.94 14.66
C CYS A 226 20.08 -28.60 13.30
N THR A 227 18.80 -28.28 13.29
CA THR A 227 18.10 -27.84 12.10
C THR A 227 17.41 -26.52 12.39
N ILE A 228 17.05 -25.82 11.33
CA ILE A 228 16.10 -24.71 11.40
C ILE A 228 14.82 -25.19 10.74
N LEU A 229 13.70 -25.00 11.43
CA LEU A 229 12.39 -25.38 10.95
C LEU A 229 11.62 -24.14 10.49
N PHE A 230 11.28 -24.07 9.21
CA PHE A 230 10.34 -23.08 8.70
C PHE A 230 8.99 -23.75 8.48
N VAL A 231 7.92 -23.16 9.02
CA VAL A 231 6.55 -23.67 8.87
C VAL A 231 5.67 -22.60 8.25
N GLY A 232 5.09 -22.91 7.10
CA GLY A 232 4.10 -22.06 6.44
C GLY A 232 2.70 -22.35 6.99
N LYS A 233 2.01 -21.34 7.53
CA LYS A 233 0.62 -21.43 7.99
C LYS A 233 -0.32 -20.60 7.12
N ASN A 234 -1.58 -21.03 7.08
CA ASN A 234 -2.65 -20.39 6.30
C ASN A 234 -2.36 -20.29 4.80
N ILE A 235 -1.65 -21.28 4.27
CA ILE A 235 -1.35 -21.38 2.85
C ILE A 235 -1.80 -22.75 2.30
N PRO A 236 -2.53 -22.81 1.17
CA PRO A 236 -3.12 -24.05 0.67
C PRO A 236 -2.14 -24.90 -0.15
N THR A 237 -0.95 -24.38 -0.46
CA THR A 237 0.07 -25.04 -1.30
C THR A 237 1.46 -24.83 -0.70
N ASP A 238 2.47 -25.44 -1.34
CA ASP A 238 3.87 -25.22 -1.01
C ASP A 238 4.21 -23.72 -0.93
N PHE A 239 4.92 -23.33 0.13
CA PHE A 239 5.46 -22.00 0.29
C PHE A 239 6.92 -21.92 -0.18
N LEU A 240 7.33 -20.71 -0.58
CA LEU A 240 8.66 -20.42 -1.12
C LEU A 240 9.43 -19.52 -0.14
N ILE A 241 10.65 -19.94 0.19
CA ILE A 241 11.56 -19.18 1.03
C ILE A 241 12.93 -19.07 0.37
N LYS A 242 13.53 -17.89 0.43
CA LYS A 242 14.92 -17.64 0.05
C LYS A 242 15.77 -17.63 1.30
N ILE A 243 16.80 -18.47 1.34
CA ILE A 243 17.72 -18.57 2.47
C ILE A 243 19.13 -18.38 1.93
N ASN A 244 19.82 -17.34 2.41
CA ASN A 244 21.12 -16.91 1.89
C ASN A 244 21.16 -16.80 0.34
N GLY A 245 20.04 -16.37 -0.26
CA GLY A 245 19.87 -16.20 -1.71
C GLY A 245 19.43 -17.45 -2.48
N LYS A 246 19.45 -18.64 -1.88
CA LYS A 246 18.99 -19.89 -2.51
C LYS A 246 17.51 -20.13 -2.22
N LYS A 247 16.74 -20.53 -3.23
CA LYS A 247 15.30 -20.81 -3.12
C LYS A 247 15.05 -22.23 -2.60
N TYR A 248 14.14 -22.34 -1.66
CA TYR A 248 13.63 -23.59 -1.09
C TYR A 248 12.10 -23.59 -1.19
N LYS A 249 11.53 -24.77 -1.43
CA LYS A 249 10.09 -24.99 -1.60
C LYS A 249 9.65 -26.13 -0.69
N GLY A 250 8.59 -25.95 0.09
CA GLY A 250 8.08 -26.97 1.00
C GLY A 250 6.59 -26.86 1.23
N LYS A 251 5.91 -27.99 1.40
CA LYS A 251 4.45 -28.07 1.50
C LYS A 251 3.90 -27.47 2.79
N GLU A 252 4.58 -27.75 3.90
CA GLU A 252 4.23 -27.27 5.25
C GLU A 252 5.47 -26.95 6.05
N ILE A 253 6.56 -27.69 5.81
CA ILE A 253 7.79 -27.61 6.58
C ILE A 253 9.00 -27.59 5.64
N ILE A 254 9.97 -26.73 5.92
CA ILE A 254 11.31 -26.75 5.33
C ILE A 254 12.32 -26.95 6.47
N VAL A 255 13.12 -28.03 6.39
CA VAL A 255 14.17 -28.38 7.35
C VAL A 255 15.52 -28.13 6.70
N LEU A 256 16.39 -27.33 7.31
CA LEU A 256 17.75 -27.10 6.82
C LEU A 256 18.82 -27.55 7.80
N PRO A 257 19.88 -28.24 7.33
CA PRO A 257 21.06 -28.52 8.13
C PRO A 257 21.98 -27.30 8.08
N GLU A 258 21.94 -26.44 9.10
CA GLU A 258 22.81 -25.27 9.13
C GLU A 258 23.58 -25.17 10.44
N THR A 259 24.84 -24.72 10.34
CA THR A 259 25.77 -24.64 11.47
C THR A 259 25.73 -23.29 12.19
N GLN A 260 25.08 -22.27 11.60
CA GLN A 260 25.01 -20.88 12.10
C GLN A 260 23.64 -20.22 11.82
N SER A 261 23.54 -18.91 12.07
CA SER A 261 22.35 -18.09 11.76
C SER A 261 22.18 -17.89 10.27
N VAL A 262 20.93 -17.98 9.77
CA VAL A 262 20.61 -17.75 8.36
C VAL A 262 19.68 -16.56 8.16
N ASN A 263 19.89 -15.82 7.08
CA ASN A 263 18.96 -14.80 6.63
C ASN A 263 17.92 -15.46 5.73
N TRP A 264 16.65 -15.24 6.04
CA TRP A 264 15.54 -15.80 5.27
C TRP A 264 14.58 -14.72 4.80
N ILE A 265 13.97 -14.94 3.64
CA ILE A 265 12.94 -14.09 3.03
C ILE A 265 11.83 -14.99 2.50
N ALA A 266 10.61 -14.81 3.01
CA ALA A 266 9.42 -15.46 2.47
C ALA A 266 8.93 -14.73 1.22
N GLU A 267 8.58 -15.48 0.17
CA GLU A 267 8.02 -14.90 -1.05
C GLU A 267 6.48 -14.85 -0.98
N ASP A 268 5.91 -13.82 -1.63
CA ASP A 268 4.47 -13.70 -1.81
C ASP A 268 4.00 -14.75 -2.83
N LEU A 269 2.79 -15.29 -2.65
CA LEU A 269 2.29 -16.42 -3.44
C LEU A 269 0.92 -16.09 -4.05
N ILE A 270 0.78 -16.37 -5.35
CA ILE A 270 -0.45 -16.11 -6.11
C ILE A 270 -1.11 -17.44 -6.43
N ILE A 271 -2.36 -17.63 -6.00
CA ILE A 271 -3.13 -18.85 -6.21
C ILE A 271 -4.54 -18.44 -6.67
N GLY A 272 -4.82 -18.62 -7.97
CA GLY A 272 -6.06 -18.10 -8.57
C GLY A 272 -6.14 -16.58 -8.45
N ASP A 273 -7.25 -16.08 -7.90
CA ASP A 273 -7.51 -14.65 -7.65
C ASP A 273 -7.09 -14.18 -6.23
N LEU A 274 -6.28 -14.96 -5.52
CA LEU A 274 -5.81 -14.64 -4.17
C LEU A 274 -4.29 -14.46 -4.14
N LEU A 275 -3.84 -13.35 -3.55
CA LEU A 275 -2.46 -13.08 -3.15
C LEU A 275 -2.30 -13.44 -1.67
N PHE A 276 -1.42 -14.36 -1.36
CA PHE A 276 -1.04 -14.73 0.00
C PHE A 276 0.25 -14.00 0.35
N GLU A 277 0.17 -13.01 1.25
CA GLU A 277 1.32 -12.25 1.73
C GLU A 277 1.77 -12.75 3.11
N PRO A 278 3.08 -12.97 3.34
CA PRO A 278 3.57 -13.34 4.65
C PRO A 278 3.48 -12.15 5.62
N LYS A 279 2.90 -12.34 6.81
CA LYS A 279 2.86 -11.29 7.85
C LYS A 279 4.25 -10.80 8.25
N VAL A 280 5.25 -11.69 8.18
CA VAL A 280 6.67 -11.39 8.39
C VAL A 280 7.45 -11.83 7.16
N LYS A 281 7.94 -10.87 6.38
CA LYS A 281 8.55 -11.11 5.06
C LYS A 281 10.00 -11.60 5.13
N SER A 282 10.72 -11.25 6.19
CA SER A 282 12.12 -11.66 6.35
C SER A 282 12.55 -11.64 7.81
N GLY A 283 13.65 -12.33 8.09
CA GLY A 283 14.24 -12.37 9.43
C GLY A 283 15.56 -13.11 9.46
N ILE A 284 16.09 -13.24 10.68
CA ILE A 284 17.26 -14.06 10.99
C ILE A 284 16.77 -15.27 11.79
N ALA A 285 17.10 -16.48 11.35
CA ALA A 285 16.78 -17.70 12.06
C ALA A 285 18.06 -18.31 12.65
N LEU A 286 17.99 -18.71 13.92
CA LEU A 286 19.08 -19.39 14.61
C LEU A 286 18.90 -20.90 14.55
N ARG A 287 20.00 -21.64 14.66
CA ARG A 287 19.99 -23.10 14.80
C ARG A 287 19.10 -23.53 15.98
N GLY A 288 18.28 -24.57 15.77
CA GLY A 288 17.31 -25.07 16.75
C GLY A 288 16.02 -24.25 16.85
N GLN A 289 15.89 -23.18 16.05
CA GLN A 289 14.71 -22.32 16.07
C GLN A 289 13.59 -22.85 15.17
N TYR A 290 12.37 -22.65 15.65
CA TYR A 290 11.13 -22.78 14.91
C TYR A 290 10.68 -21.41 14.41
N VAL A 291 10.56 -21.25 13.09
CA VAL A 291 10.12 -20.02 12.42
C VAL A 291 8.78 -20.26 11.75
N GLU A 292 7.75 -19.64 12.30
CA GLU A 292 6.41 -19.68 11.75
C GLU A 292 6.18 -18.50 10.80
N ILE A 293 5.75 -18.80 9.57
CA ILE A 293 5.42 -17.82 8.55
C ILE A 293 3.93 -17.95 8.27
N GLU A 294 3.15 -17.07 8.88
CA GLU A 294 1.71 -16.99 8.67
C GLU A 294 1.41 -16.13 7.43
N TYR A 295 0.62 -16.68 6.51
CA TYR A 295 0.18 -15.98 5.31
C TYR A 295 -1.23 -15.40 5.50
N GLU A 296 -1.44 -14.18 4.99
CA GLU A 296 -2.73 -13.53 4.95
C GLU A 296 -3.27 -13.53 3.50
N PRO A 297 -4.44 -14.14 3.24
CA PRO A 297 -5.05 -14.12 1.91
C PRO A 297 -5.66 -12.74 1.63
N LYS A 298 -5.29 -12.15 0.50
CA LYS A 298 -5.85 -10.92 -0.05
C LYS A 298 -6.42 -11.22 -1.42
N LEU A 299 -7.60 -10.68 -1.71
CA LEU A 299 -8.15 -10.76 -3.06
C LEU A 299 -7.26 -9.95 -4.01
N LEU A 300 -6.68 -10.60 -5.01
CA LEU A 300 -6.15 -9.92 -6.19
C LEU A 300 -7.35 -9.40 -6.96
N ARG A 301 -7.85 -8.22 -6.57
CA ARG A 301 -8.65 -7.44 -7.50
C ARG A 301 -7.75 -7.22 -8.72
N LYS A 302 -8.15 -7.76 -9.88
CA LYS A 302 -7.62 -7.33 -11.18
C LYS A 302 -7.43 -5.82 -11.08
N SER A 303 -6.25 -5.30 -11.40
CA SER A 303 -6.01 -3.86 -11.34
C SER A 303 -7.08 -3.18 -12.20
N LEU A 304 -8.13 -2.69 -11.55
CA LEU A 304 -9.23 -2.03 -12.22
C LEU A 304 -8.67 -0.70 -12.68
N ASP A 305 -8.55 -0.53 -13.98
CA ASP A 305 -8.12 0.71 -14.58
C ASP A 305 -9.31 1.66 -14.60
N VAL A 306 -9.24 2.76 -13.86
CA VAL A 306 -10.27 3.79 -13.82
C VAL A 306 -10.54 4.35 -15.22
N PHE A 307 -9.50 4.46 -16.04
CA PHE A 307 -9.58 5.08 -17.37
C PHE A 307 -10.06 4.11 -18.45
N ASN A 308 -10.01 2.81 -18.19
CA ASN A 308 -10.54 1.77 -19.05
C ASN A 308 -11.42 0.83 -18.23
N TRP A 309 -12.48 1.40 -17.66
CA TRP A 309 -13.32 0.71 -16.70
C TRP A 309 -14.26 -0.29 -17.39
N ASP A 310 -14.25 -1.55 -16.94
CA ASP A 310 -15.28 -2.51 -17.31
C ASP A 310 -16.52 -2.29 -16.40
N PRO A 311 -17.66 -1.79 -16.92
CA PRO A 311 -18.84 -1.53 -16.11
C PRO A 311 -19.43 -2.81 -15.48
N LYS A 312 -19.10 -3.99 -16.00
CA LYS A 312 -19.50 -5.26 -15.37
C LYS A 312 -18.85 -5.48 -14.01
N SER A 313 -17.77 -4.78 -13.71
CA SER A 313 -17.13 -4.79 -12.38
C SER A 313 -18.04 -4.31 -11.27
N TRP A 314 -19.09 -3.53 -11.59
CA TRP A 314 -20.09 -3.13 -10.60
C TRP A 314 -21.16 -4.19 -10.35
N ILE A 315 -21.32 -5.23 -11.17
CA ILE A 315 -22.39 -6.22 -10.97
C ILE A 315 -22.20 -6.91 -9.61
N ASN A 316 -23.27 -6.96 -8.81
CA ASN A 316 -23.31 -7.41 -7.41
C ASN A 316 -22.61 -6.50 -6.39
N GLU A 317 -21.92 -5.44 -6.82
CA GLU A 317 -21.38 -4.42 -5.93
C GLU A 317 -22.46 -3.43 -5.47
N LYS A 318 -22.13 -2.62 -4.46
CA LYS A 318 -23.00 -1.56 -3.97
C LYS A 318 -22.42 -0.19 -4.30
N ILE A 319 -23.18 0.60 -5.06
CA ILE A 319 -22.91 2.02 -5.33
C ILE A 319 -23.84 2.84 -4.43
N TYR A 320 -23.31 3.63 -3.50
CA TYR A 320 -24.11 4.41 -2.52
C TYR A 320 -25.23 3.60 -1.82
N GLY A 321 -24.99 2.30 -1.59
CA GLY A 321 -25.95 1.39 -0.98
C GLY A 321 -26.97 0.75 -1.94
N TYR A 322 -26.97 1.12 -3.22
CA TYR A 322 -27.76 0.46 -4.26
C TYR A 322 -26.98 -0.74 -4.80
N ARG A 323 -27.58 -1.93 -4.73
CA ARG A 323 -26.97 -3.15 -5.26
C ARG A 323 -27.14 -3.20 -6.77
N VAL A 324 -26.06 -3.22 -7.51
CA VAL A 324 -26.11 -3.23 -8.98
C VAL A 324 -26.42 -4.64 -9.46
N LEU A 325 -27.38 -4.75 -10.38
CA LEU A 325 -27.87 -6.00 -10.95
C LEU A 325 -27.35 -6.24 -12.35
N GLU A 326 -27.37 -5.23 -13.20
CA GLU A 326 -26.98 -5.31 -14.60
C GLU A 326 -26.52 -3.96 -15.15
N VAL A 327 -25.72 -4.01 -16.22
CA VAL A 327 -25.39 -2.84 -17.03
C VAL A 327 -26.49 -2.68 -18.07
N VAL A 328 -27.23 -1.57 -18.01
CA VAL A 328 -28.37 -1.28 -18.90
C VAL A 328 -27.88 -0.73 -20.23
N GLY A 329 -26.88 0.14 -20.19
CA GLY A 329 -26.32 0.75 -21.38
C GLY A 329 -25.04 1.52 -21.11
N GLU A 330 -24.31 1.77 -22.18
CA GLU A 330 -23.08 2.55 -22.16
C GLU A 330 -23.20 3.66 -23.22
N GLY A 331 -23.15 4.91 -22.76
CA GLY A 331 -23.11 6.09 -23.61
C GLY A 331 -21.69 6.64 -23.75
N GLY A 332 -21.55 7.73 -24.53
CA GLY A 332 -20.26 8.39 -24.72
C GLY A 332 -19.64 8.93 -23.43
N GLY A 333 -20.43 9.54 -22.54
CA GLY A 333 -19.95 10.15 -21.30
C GLY A 333 -20.33 9.40 -20.01
N SER A 334 -21.13 8.34 -20.07
CA SER A 334 -21.65 7.69 -18.87
C SER A 334 -22.02 6.22 -19.06
N TYR A 335 -21.96 5.45 -17.99
CA TYR A 335 -22.60 4.15 -17.87
C TYR A 335 -23.99 4.29 -17.24
N VAL A 336 -24.93 3.42 -17.61
CA VAL A 336 -26.24 3.33 -16.95
C VAL A 336 -26.38 1.92 -16.39
N LEU A 337 -26.59 1.84 -15.08
CA LEU A 337 -26.70 0.59 -14.34
C LEU A 337 -28.10 0.45 -13.76
N LYS A 338 -28.58 -0.78 -13.64
CA LYS A 338 -29.79 -1.07 -12.88
C LYS A 338 -29.40 -1.42 -11.45
N GLY A 339 -29.85 -0.60 -10.50
CA GLY A 339 -29.68 -0.80 -9.08
C GLY A 339 -30.95 -1.29 -8.40
N GLU A 340 -30.79 -2.02 -7.30
CA GLU A 340 -31.86 -2.40 -6.39
C GLU A 340 -31.57 -1.89 -4.99
N LYS A 341 -32.59 -1.30 -4.36
CA LYS A 341 -32.56 -0.88 -2.96
C LYS A 341 -33.95 -1.04 -2.39
N GLU A 342 -34.05 -1.75 -1.26
CA GLU A 342 -35.30 -1.98 -0.53
C GLU A 342 -36.42 -2.57 -1.42
N GLY A 343 -36.07 -3.48 -2.33
CA GLY A 343 -37.01 -4.13 -3.25
C GLY A 343 -37.49 -3.26 -4.41
N LYS A 344 -36.94 -2.05 -4.59
CA LYS A 344 -37.25 -1.16 -5.73
C LYS A 344 -36.06 -1.06 -6.69
N TYR A 345 -36.37 -0.91 -7.98
CA TYR A 345 -35.38 -0.73 -9.03
C TYR A 345 -35.13 0.74 -9.35
N TYR A 346 -33.87 1.05 -9.65
CA TYR A 346 -33.37 2.37 -9.97
C TYR A 346 -32.43 2.31 -11.18
N ALA A 347 -32.40 3.39 -11.97
CA ALA A 347 -31.33 3.62 -12.92
C ALA A 347 -30.24 4.46 -12.23
N ILE A 348 -28.99 4.03 -12.34
CA ILE A 348 -27.82 4.72 -11.80
C ILE A 348 -26.95 5.14 -12.99
N LYS A 349 -26.96 6.43 -13.32
CA LYS A 349 -26.12 7.02 -14.38
C LYS A 349 -24.78 7.41 -13.77
N VAL A 350 -23.73 6.69 -14.12
CA VAL A 350 -22.36 6.89 -13.62
C VAL A 350 -21.53 7.62 -14.66
N LEU A 351 -20.87 8.72 -14.28
CA LEU A 351 -20.01 9.50 -15.18
C LEU A 351 -18.71 8.73 -15.47
N LYS A 352 -18.31 8.65 -16.75
CA LYS A 352 -17.00 8.12 -17.16
C LYS A 352 -15.87 9.08 -16.76
N ILE A 353 -14.71 8.53 -16.42
CA ILE A 353 -13.51 9.30 -16.07
C ILE A 353 -12.39 8.96 -17.07
N GLU A 354 -11.98 9.92 -17.90
CA GLU A 354 -10.88 9.82 -18.84
C GLU A 354 -9.88 10.99 -18.64
N PRO A 355 -8.60 10.82 -18.99
CA PRO A 355 -7.60 11.87 -18.90
C PRO A 355 -7.67 12.77 -20.15
N SER A 356 -8.68 13.64 -20.25
CA SER A 356 -8.84 14.57 -21.39
C SER A 356 -9.17 16.00 -20.95
N LYS A 357 -8.83 17.00 -21.78
CA LYS A 357 -9.22 18.42 -21.54
C LYS A 357 -10.75 18.60 -21.58
N SER A 358 -11.43 17.81 -22.41
CA SER A 358 -12.89 17.71 -22.43
C SER A 358 -13.45 17.18 -21.10
N GLN A 359 -12.72 16.33 -20.38
CA GLN A 359 -13.13 15.86 -19.06
C GLN A 359 -13.15 16.96 -18.03
N THR A 360 -12.18 17.88 -18.03
CA THR A 360 -12.20 19.01 -17.09
C THR A 360 -13.49 19.82 -17.25
N LYS A 361 -13.96 19.97 -18.49
CA LYS A 361 -15.26 20.57 -18.81
C LYS A 361 -16.41 19.69 -18.31
N ALA A 362 -16.40 18.38 -18.59
CA ALA A 362 -17.45 17.46 -18.13
C ALA A 362 -17.56 17.41 -16.60
N ILE A 363 -16.43 17.39 -15.87
CA ILE A 363 -16.35 17.46 -14.41
C ILE A 363 -16.88 18.81 -13.91
N SER A 364 -16.49 19.92 -14.55
CA SER A 364 -17.05 21.23 -14.21
C SER A 364 -18.56 21.28 -14.41
N ASP A 365 -19.07 20.75 -15.52
CA ASP A 365 -20.49 20.69 -15.82
C ASP A 365 -21.21 19.79 -14.80
N PHE A 366 -20.60 18.68 -14.36
CA PHE A 366 -21.11 17.83 -13.29
C PHE A 366 -21.11 18.54 -11.92
N ILE A 367 -20.07 19.33 -11.62
CA ILE A 367 -20.03 20.15 -10.39
C ILE A 367 -21.12 21.23 -10.43
N ASP A 368 -21.37 21.84 -11.58
CA ASP A 368 -22.46 22.81 -11.74
C ASP A 368 -23.82 22.12 -11.59
N LEU A 369 -23.98 20.90 -12.11
CA LEU A 369 -25.14 20.05 -11.86
C LEU A 369 -25.34 19.77 -10.36
N PHE A 370 -24.26 19.51 -9.62
CA PHE A 370 -24.33 19.31 -8.17
C PHE A 370 -24.87 20.54 -7.45
N LYS A 371 -24.44 21.75 -7.84
CA LYS A 371 -24.95 23.01 -7.26
C LYS A 371 -26.45 23.17 -7.47
N GLU A 372 -26.96 22.70 -8.61
CA GLU A 372 -28.38 22.75 -8.96
C GLU A 372 -29.15 21.47 -8.54
N SER A 373 -28.52 20.54 -7.82
CA SER A 373 -29.08 19.21 -7.54
C SER A 373 -30.44 19.25 -6.85
N ASN A 374 -30.60 20.07 -5.81
CA ASN A 374 -31.88 20.21 -5.10
C ASN A 374 -32.98 20.73 -6.04
N ASN A 375 -32.67 21.75 -6.85
CA ASN A 375 -33.64 22.33 -7.79
C ASN A 375 -34.03 21.32 -8.87
N LEU A 376 -33.10 20.52 -9.37
CA LEU A 376 -33.38 19.50 -10.39
C LEU A 376 -34.15 18.30 -9.81
N ILE A 377 -33.86 17.91 -8.57
CA ILE A 377 -34.64 16.88 -7.86
C ILE A 377 -36.08 17.37 -7.65
N GLU A 378 -36.25 18.62 -7.22
CA GLU A 378 -37.57 19.23 -7.06
C GLU A 378 -38.31 19.36 -8.40
N LEU A 379 -37.62 19.86 -9.44
CA LEU A 379 -38.14 19.95 -10.79
C LEU A 379 -38.66 18.61 -11.30
N SER A 380 -37.94 17.52 -11.00
CA SER A 380 -38.30 16.15 -11.39
C SER A 380 -39.52 15.58 -10.66
N ASN A 381 -40.07 16.25 -9.64
CA ASN A 381 -41.32 15.86 -8.97
C ASN A 381 -42.57 16.20 -9.82
N ASN A 382 -42.53 15.89 -11.11
CA ASN A 382 -43.65 15.99 -12.03
C ASN A 382 -43.87 14.61 -12.69
N GLU A 383 -45.12 14.19 -12.84
CA GLU A 383 -45.44 12.87 -13.41
C GLU A 383 -44.95 12.69 -14.85
N GLY A 384 -44.79 13.77 -15.61
CA GLY A 384 -44.24 13.76 -16.97
C GLY A 384 -42.71 13.72 -17.03
N LEU A 385 -42.01 13.72 -15.89
CA LEU A 385 -40.55 13.69 -15.82
C LEU A 385 -40.04 12.43 -15.13
N VAL A 386 -38.88 11.93 -15.58
CA VAL A 386 -38.16 10.85 -14.90
C VAL A 386 -37.68 11.39 -13.55
N LYS A 387 -38.14 10.75 -12.47
CA LYS A 387 -37.85 11.23 -11.11
C LYS A 387 -36.37 11.04 -10.75
N LEU A 388 -35.75 12.09 -10.22
CA LEU A 388 -34.42 12.02 -9.62
C LEU A 388 -34.54 11.74 -8.13
N TYR A 389 -33.76 10.77 -7.64
CA TYR A 389 -33.69 10.41 -6.22
C TYR A 389 -32.43 10.94 -5.54
N GLY A 390 -31.37 11.20 -6.30
CA GLY A 390 -30.15 11.78 -5.75
C GLY A 390 -29.11 12.06 -6.83
N ILE A 391 -28.31 13.09 -6.60
CA ILE A 391 -27.13 13.43 -7.40
C ILE A 391 -25.94 13.36 -6.44
N PHE A 392 -25.04 12.40 -6.67
CA PHE A 392 -23.94 12.06 -5.77
C PHE A 392 -22.61 12.48 -6.41
N ILE A 393 -22.06 13.58 -5.91
CA ILE A 393 -20.83 14.19 -6.42
C ILE A 393 -20.02 14.70 -5.23
N ASP A 394 -18.78 14.22 -5.13
CA ASP A 394 -17.82 14.67 -4.13
C ASP A 394 -16.48 14.97 -4.82
N ILE A 395 -16.05 16.23 -4.75
CA ILE A 395 -14.85 16.73 -5.40
C ILE A 395 -13.59 16.02 -4.87
N ASN A 396 -13.55 15.67 -3.58
CA ASN A 396 -12.40 14.98 -2.99
C ASN A 396 -12.27 13.57 -3.56
N GLN A 397 -13.41 12.89 -3.71
CA GLN A 397 -13.47 11.54 -4.28
C GLN A 397 -13.12 11.56 -5.76
N ILE A 398 -13.64 12.52 -6.53
CA ILE A 398 -13.25 12.73 -7.94
C ILE A 398 -11.74 12.92 -8.06
N GLY A 399 -11.15 13.76 -7.21
CA GLY A 399 -9.70 13.97 -7.19
C GLY A 399 -8.91 12.69 -6.92
N SER A 400 -9.41 11.79 -6.06
CA SER A 400 -8.80 10.48 -5.81
C SER A 400 -8.94 9.55 -7.02
N ILE A 401 -10.14 9.47 -7.59
CA ILE A 401 -10.47 8.64 -8.76
C ILE A 401 -9.59 9.04 -9.95
N MET A 402 -9.42 10.34 -10.20
CA MET A 402 -8.53 10.85 -11.26
C MET A 402 -7.05 10.52 -11.05
N ARG A 403 -6.63 10.19 -9.82
CA ARG A 403 -5.28 9.68 -9.52
C ARG A 403 -5.17 8.16 -9.65
N GLY A 404 -6.23 7.48 -10.10
CA GLY A 404 -6.27 6.03 -10.30
C GLY A 404 -6.85 5.23 -9.13
N ASP A 405 -7.54 5.88 -8.19
CA ASP A 405 -8.21 5.19 -7.07
C ASP A 405 -9.48 4.45 -7.54
N SER A 406 -9.27 3.22 -7.98
CA SER A 406 -10.33 2.34 -8.47
C SER A 406 -11.27 1.84 -7.39
N GLU A 407 -10.84 1.77 -6.13
CA GLU A 407 -11.73 1.37 -5.04
C GLU A 407 -12.78 2.45 -4.75
N THR A 408 -12.36 3.71 -4.74
CA THR A 408 -13.30 4.84 -4.61
C THR A 408 -14.25 4.88 -5.79
N TYR A 409 -13.76 4.67 -7.03
CA TYR A 409 -14.63 4.63 -8.20
C TYR A 409 -15.61 3.44 -8.18
N LEU A 410 -15.22 2.29 -7.63
CA LEU A 410 -16.11 1.14 -7.50
C LEU A 410 -17.29 1.42 -6.55
N LYS A 411 -17.04 2.10 -5.43
CA LYS A 411 -18.05 2.29 -4.36
C LYS A 411 -18.82 3.60 -4.45
N TYR A 412 -18.14 4.66 -4.88
CA TYR A 412 -18.64 6.03 -4.84
C TYR A 412 -18.32 6.83 -6.13
N PRO A 413 -18.65 6.30 -7.31
CA PRO A 413 -18.43 7.04 -8.54
C PRO A 413 -19.39 8.24 -8.63
N PRO A 414 -19.07 9.33 -9.35
CA PRO A 414 -20.00 10.43 -9.57
C PRO A 414 -21.24 9.91 -10.30
N SER A 415 -22.42 10.03 -9.66
CA SER A 415 -23.62 9.31 -10.09
C SER A 415 -24.90 10.11 -9.94
N ILE A 416 -25.87 9.88 -10.83
CA ILE A 416 -27.25 10.32 -10.68
C ILE A 416 -28.12 9.08 -10.52
N VAL A 417 -28.88 9.01 -9.43
CA VAL A 417 -29.86 7.95 -9.19
C VAL A 417 -31.24 8.46 -9.58
N MET A 418 -31.92 7.72 -10.46
CA MET A 418 -33.20 8.09 -11.02
C MET A 418 -34.14 6.89 -11.09
N GLU A 419 -35.42 7.16 -11.36
CA GLU A 419 -36.44 6.15 -11.63
C GLU A 419 -36.00 5.21 -12.77
N PHE A 420 -36.18 3.90 -12.57
CA PHE A 420 -35.90 2.93 -13.61
C PHE A 420 -37.09 2.83 -14.58
N MET A 421 -36.82 3.05 -15.87
CA MET A 421 -37.83 3.08 -16.93
C MET A 421 -37.85 1.75 -17.69
N GLU A 422 -38.78 0.86 -17.35
CA GLU A 422 -38.76 -0.54 -17.83
C GLU A 422 -39.14 -0.71 -19.32
N GLY A 423 -39.84 0.26 -19.90
CA GLY A 423 -40.40 0.17 -21.25
C GLY A 423 -39.49 0.66 -22.37
N GLY A 424 -38.24 0.99 -22.07
CA GLY A 424 -37.29 1.52 -23.04
C GLY A 424 -37.59 2.96 -23.45
N THR A 425 -37.10 3.34 -24.63
CA THR A 425 -37.12 4.73 -25.14
C THR A 425 -38.04 4.89 -26.35
N LEU A 426 -38.37 6.14 -26.70
CA LEU A 426 -39.06 6.47 -27.93
C LEU A 426 -38.25 6.06 -29.18
N LYS A 427 -36.92 6.03 -29.08
CA LYS A 427 -36.07 5.48 -30.15
C LYS A 427 -36.36 4.00 -30.37
N ASP A 428 -36.55 3.21 -29.30
CA ASP A 428 -36.87 1.78 -29.40
C ASP A 428 -38.26 1.56 -30.00
N LEU A 429 -39.20 2.47 -29.72
CA LEU A 429 -40.56 2.43 -30.27
C LEU A 429 -40.58 2.57 -31.80
N MET A 430 -39.59 3.23 -32.40
CA MET A 430 -39.50 3.41 -33.86
C MET A 430 -39.37 2.08 -34.63
N LYS A 431 -39.08 0.96 -33.97
CA LYS A 431 -39.14 -0.37 -34.62
C LYS A 431 -40.54 -0.73 -35.12
N PHE A 432 -41.58 -0.10 -34.58
CA PHE A 432 -42.97 -0.24 -35.01
C PHE A 432 -43.42 0.84 -35.99
N TYR A 433 -42.51 1.71 -36.44
CA TYR A 433 -42.83 2.82 -37.32
C TYR A 433 -43.59 2.35 -38.57
N LYS A 434 -44.71 3.01 -38.83
CA LYS A 434 -45.51 2.84 -40.04
C LYS A 434 -46.16 4.16 -40.41
N THR A 435 -46.34 4.38 -41.71
CA THR A 435 -47.07 5.54 -42.21
C THR A 435 -48.56 5.23 -42.25
N ASP A 436 -49.24 5.25 -41.10
CA ASP A 436 -50.69 5.06 -41.02
C ASP A 436 -51.37 5.80 -39.86
N ARG A 437 -52.70 5.69 -39.80
CA ARG A 437 -53.53 6.40 -38.82
C ARG A 437 -53.19 6.05 -37.37
N GLU A 438 -52.98 4.77 -37.06
CA GLU A 438 -52.68 4.35 -35.68
C GLU A 438 -51.37 4.97 -35.19
N TRP A 439 -50.36 4.98 -36.06
CA TRP A 439 -49.09 5.62 -35.75
C TRP A 439 -49.26 7.12 -35.50
N TYR A 440 -50.01 7.83 -36.35
CA TYR A 440 -50.21 9.27 -36.18
C TYR A 440 -50.97 9.64 -34.91
N GLU A 441 -51.94 8.83 -34.47
CA GLU A 441 -52.58 9.06 -33.16
C GLU A 441 -51.58 8.85 -32.01
N LEU A 442 -50.73 7.84 -32.09
CA LEU A 442 -49.64 7.63 -31.13
C LEU A 442 -48.66 8.82 -31.11
N VAL A 443 -48.32 9.38 -32.27
CA VAL A 443 -47.47 10.59 -32.36
C VAL A 443 -48.10 11.76 -31.62
N LYS A 444 -49.41 11.99 -31.78
CA LYS A 444 -50.11 13.07 -31.05
C LYS A 444 -50.04 12.87 -29.54
N ILE A 445 -50.27 11.64 -29.05
CA ILE A 445 -50.20 11.33 -27.62
C ILE A 445 -48.79 11.64 -27.08
N ILE A 446 -47.75 11.20 -27.79
CA ILE A 446 -46.35 11.39 -27.38
C ILE A 446 -45.98 12.88 -27.35
N LEU A 447 -46.29 13.63 -28.41
CA LEU A 447 -46.02 15.07 -28.46
C LEU A 447 -46.81 15.84 -27.38
N THR A 448 -48.01 15.39 -27.05
CA THR A 448 -48.81 15.96 -25.94
C THR A 448 -48.11 15.74 -24.61
N ARG A 449 -47.57 14.55 -24.37
CA ARG A 449 -46.86 14.23 -23.12
C ARG A 449 -45.55 14.97 -22.98
N ILE A 450 -44.76 15.06 -24.05
CA ILE A 450 -43.51 15.83 -24.03
C ILE A 450 -43.80 17.32 -23.81
N SER A 451 -44.80 17.89 -24.50
CA SER A 451 -45.13 19.32 -24.34
C SER A 451 -45.63 19.68 -22.94
N LEU A 452 -46.38 18.79 -22.28
CA LEU A 452 -46.77 18.98 -20.88
C LEU A 452 -45.57 18.99 -19.93
N ALA A 453 -44.60 18.09 -20.14
CA ALA A 453 -43.36 18.05 -19.37
C ALA A 453 -42.52 19.33 -19.59
N LEU A 454 -42.40 19.78 -20.84
CA LEU A 454 -41.69 21.03 -21.17
C LEU A 454 -42.36 22.26 -20.58
N ARG A 455 -43.70 22.32 -20.60
CA ARG A 455 -44.43 23.41 -19.96
C ARG A 455 -44.09 23.50 -18.47
N HIS A 456 -44.01 22.37 -17.77
CA HIS A 456 -43.57 22.34 -16.37
C HIS A 456 -42.13 22.84 -16.20
N ILE A 457 -41.21 22.39 -17.06
CA ILE A 457 -39.80 22.84 -17.05
C ILE A 457 -39.69 24.35 -17.28
N HIS A 458 -40.33 24.86 -18.33
CA HIS A 458 -40.30 26.28 -18.68
C HIS A 458 -40.93 27.17 -17.62
N ASN A 459 -42.08 26.76 -17.05
CA ASN A 459 -42.75 27.50 -15.97
C ASN A 459 -41.95 27.51 -14.67
N SER A 460 -41.08 26.51 -14.49
CA SER A 460 -40.12 26.47 -13.37
C SER A 460 -38.86 27.30 -13.63
N GLY A 461 -38.75 27.97 -14.78
CA GLY A 461 -37.62 28.83 -15.14
C GLY A 461 -36.41 28.09 -15.73
N TYR A 462 -36.60 26.86 -16.22
CA TYR A 462 -35.56 26.03 -16.82
C TYR A 462 -35.80 25.80 -18.31
N VAL A 463 -34.74 25.36 -19.00
CA VAL A 463 -34.74 24.84 -20.37
C VAL A 463 -34.06 23.47 -20.33
N HIS A 464 -34.61 22.47 -21.03
CA HIS A 464 -34.13 21.09 -21.01
C HIS A 464 -32.85 20.90 -21.83
N LEU A 465 -32.76 21.48 -23.04
CA LEU A 465 -31.60 21.52 -23.94
C LEU A 465 -31.13 20.19 -24.57
N ASP A 466 -31.76 19.06 -24.27
CA ASP A 466 -31.39 17.74 -24.82
C ASP A 466 -32.61 16.86 -25.09
N ILE A 467 -33.63 17.45 -25.72
CA ILE A 467 -34.85 16.74 -26.12
C ILE A 467 -34.56 15.90 -27.36
N LYS A 468 -34.63 14.58 -27.20
CA LYS A 468 -34.41 13.59 -28.26
C LYS A 468 -35.15 12.28 -27.95
N PRO A 469 -35.38 11.40 -28.95
CA PRO A 469 -36.09 10.13 -28.73
C PRO A 469 -35.46 9.21 -27.68
N GLN A 470 -34.14 9.29 -27.46
CA GLN A 470 -33.45 8.51 -26.43
C GLN A 470 -33.76 8.98 -25.00
N ASN A 471 -34.23 10.22 -24.85
CA ASN A 471 -34.55 10.83 -23.55
C ASN A 471 -36.07 10.85 -23.27
N VAL A 472 -36.88 10.27 -24.16
CA VAL A 472 -38.31 10.05 -23.93
C VAL A 472 -38.50 8.58 -23.59
N PHE A 473 -38.94 8.29 -22.38
CA PHE A 473 -38.96 6.95 -21.80
C PHE A 473 -40.37 6.46 -21.51
N PHE A 474 -40.52 5.14 -21.39
CA PHE A 474 -41.74 4.47 -20.94
C PHE A 474 -41.49 3.80 -19.58
N SER A 475 -42.30 4.12 -18.56
CA SER A 475 -42.10 3.59 -17.20
C SER A 475 -42.49 2.12 -17.08
N GLU A 476 -43.41 1.65 -17.93
CA GLU A 476 -43.91 0.27 -17.96
C GLU A 476 -43.49 -0.40 -19.29
N LYS A 477 -43.27 -1.71 -19.26
CA LYS A 477 -43.02 -2.49 -20.48
C LYS A 477 -44.15 -2.32 -21.50
N LEU A 478 -43.78 -1.96 -22.72
CA LEU A 478 -44.71 -1.87 -23.83
C LEU A 478 -44.95 -3.25 -24.46
N PRO A 479 -46.15 -3.53 -24.97
CA PRO A 479 -46.44 -4.77 -25.70
C PRO A 479 -45.76 -4.78 -27.07
N ASP A 480 -45.65 -5.98 -27.67
CA ASP A 480 -44.92 -6.17 -28.93
C ASP A 480 -45.75 -5.88 -30.20
N ASN A 481 -46.82 -5.09 -30.11
CA ASN A 481 -47.58 -4.65 -31.29
C ASN A 481 -48.16 -3.25 -31.11
N LEU A 482 -48.24 -2.52 -32.22
CA LEU A 482 -48.58 -1.11 -32.23
C LEU A 482 -50.01 -0.81 -31.76
N SER A 483 -51.02 -1.60 -32.15
CA SER A 483 -52.41 -1.36 -31.71
C SER A 483 -52.56 -1.49 -30.18
N ASN A 484 -51.89 -2.47 -29.55
CA ASN A 484 -51.88 -2.60 -28.10
C ASN A 484 -51.07 -1.50 -27.42
N ILE A 485 -49.94 -1.07 -28.01
CA ILE A 485 -49.17 0.08 -27.51
C ILE A 485 -50.06 1.32 -27.50
N LEU A 486 -50.71 1.63 -28.63
CA LEU A 486 -51.63 2.77 -28.75
C LEU A 486 -52.73 2.69 -27.69
N SER A 487 -53.34 1.52 -27.49
CA SER A 487 -54.39 1.32 -26.48
C SER A 487 -53.89 1.61 -25.07
N ILE A 488 -52.70 1.12 -24.69
CA ILE A 488 -52.10 1.39 -23.38
C ILE A 488 -51.74 2.87 -23.23
N LEU A 489 -51.16 3.49 -24.25
CA LEU A 489 -50.78 4.90 -24.20
C LEU A 489 -51.99 5.84 -24.16
N PHE A 490 -53.11 5.43 -24.75
CA PHE A 490 -54.37 6.16 -24.65
C PHE A 490 -54.98 6.07 -23.24
N LEU A 491 -54.96 4.87 -22.63
CA LEU A 491 -55.51 4.65 -21.29
C LEU A 491 -54.59 5.15 -20.16
N LYS A 492 -53.28 5.09 -20.37
CA LYS A 492 -52.24 5.45 -19.39
C LYS A 492 -51.15 6.33 -20.01
N PRO A 493 -51.47 7.54 -20.50
CA PRO A 493 -50.49 8.39 -21.15
C PRO A 493 -49.36 8.87 -20.20
N GLN A 494 -49.57 8.78 -18.88
CA GLN A 494 -48.57 9.07 -17.85
C GLN A 494 -47.36 8.15 -17.84
N ILE A 495 -47.40 7.00 -18.53
CA ILE A 495 -46.21 6.14 -18.64
C ILE A 495 -45.10 6.78 -19.47
N ILE A 496 -45.45 7.75 -20.33
CA ILE A 496 -44.48 8.54 -21.11
C ILE A 496 -43.90 9.62 -20.21
N LYS A 497 -42.57 9.58 -20.05
CA LYS A 497 -41.82 10.57 -19.27
C LYS A 497 -40.62 11.09 -20.05
N LEU A 498 -40.35 12.38 -19.92
CA LEU A 498 -39.14 13.01 -20.41
C LEU A 498 -38.05 12.93 -19.32
N GLY A 499 -36.86 12.48 -19.70
CA GLY A 499 -35.74 12.27 -18.78
C GLY A 499 -34.46 12.99 -19.22
N ASP A 500 -33.38 12.74 -18.48
CA ASP A 500 -32.07 13.36 -18.64
C ASP A 500 -32.04 14.89 -18.42
N LEU A 501 -32.41 15.30 -17.21
CA LEU A 501 -32.25 16.69 -16.75
C LEU A 501 -30.78 17.11 -16.55
N GLY A 502 -29.80 16.25 -16.88
CA GLY A 502 -28.37 16.54 -16.70
C GLY A 502 -27.85 17.71 -17.55
N SER A 503 -28.54 18.03 -18.65
CA SER A 503 -28.23 19.18 -19.50
C SER A 503 -29.14 20.38 -19.25
N SER A 504 -30.10 20.26 -18.33
CA SER A 504 -31.05 21.32 -18.04
C SER A 504 -30.36 22.51 -17.37
N SER A 505 -30.78 23.70 -17.74
CA SER A 505 -30.18 24.96 -17.30
C SER A 505 -31.28 25.98 -17.04
N LYS A 506 -31.04 26.94 -16.14
CA LYS A 506 -31.96 28.06 -15.96
C LYS A 506 -32.04 28.85 -17.28
N ILE A 507 -33.18 29.49 -17.54
CA ILE A 507 -33.31 30.41 -18.68
C ILE A 507 -32.22 31.48 -18.60
N GLY A 508 -31.51 31.71 -19.71
CA GLY A 508 -30.31 32.56 -19.77
C GLY A 508 -29.02 31.92 -19.23
N GLY A 509 -29.11 30.71 -18.69
CA GLY A 509 -27.97 29.94 -18.17
C GLY A 509 -27.10 29.33 -19.26
N LYS A 510 -26.01 28.67 -18.85
CA LYS A 510 -25.04 28.03 -19.74
C LYS A 510 -25.68 26.90 -20.55
N ILE A 511 -25.25 26.77 -21.80
CA ILE A 511 -25.59 25.65 -22.69
C ILE A 511 -24.39 24.69 -22.71
N THR A 512 -24.59 23.47 -22.24
CA THR A 512 -23.51 22.47 -22.07
C THR A 512 -23.58 21.35 -23.09
N GLN A 513 -24.77 21.08 -23.65
CA GLN A 513 -25.01 19.98 -24.58
C GLN A 513 -25.54 20.50 -25.92
N ILE A 514 -25.03 19.91 -27.01
CA ILE A 514 -25.51 20.08 -28.38
C ILE A 514 -25.63 18.69 -29.00
N THR A 515 -26.81 18.40 -29.53
CA THR A 515 -27.11 17.14 -30.23
C THR A 515 -27.50 17.49 -31.66
N PRO A 516 -26.57 17.46 -32.65
CA PRO A 516 -26.79 17.98 -34.00
C PRO A 516 -28.08 17.51 -34.71
N GLU A 517 -28.57 16.33 -34.38
CA GLU A 517 -29.79 15.75 -34.97
C GLU A 517 -31.10 16.39 -34.48
N TYR A 518 -31.08 17.11 -33.35
CA TYR A 518 -32.30 17.66 -32.72
C TYR A 518 -32.15 19.11 -32.26
N SER A 519 -30.94 19.55 -31.89
CA SER A 519 -30.68 20.91 -31.42
C SER A 519 -30.89 21.95 -32.51
N SER A 520 -31.40 23.12 -32.11
CA SER A 520 -31.51 24.26 -33.02
C SER A 520 -30.13 24.85 -33.35
N PRO A 521 -29.92 25.41 -34.56
CA PRO A 521 -28.69 26.16 -34.86
C PRO A 521 -28.45 27.31 -33.87
N LYS A 522 -29.52 27.92 -33.38
CA LYS A 522 -29.48 28.98 -32.35
C LYS A 522 -28.91 28.48 -31.02
N GLN A 523 -29.15 27.23 -30.65
CA GLN A 523 -28.57 26.64 -29.44
C GLN A 523 -27.04 26.61 -29.51
N LEU A 524 -26.48 26.18 -30.65
CA LEU A 524 -25.03 26.20 -30.88
C LEU A 524 -24.49 27.63 -30.97
N GLU A 525 -25.17 28.53 -31.68
CA GLU A 525 -24.82 29.95 -31.73
C GLU A 525 -24.74 30.56 -30.32
N ASN A 526 -25.76 30.38 -29.50
CA ASN A 526 -25.81 30.92 -28.15
C ASN A 526 -24.75 30.30 -27.25
N ALA A 527 -24.40 29.02 -27.45
CA ALA A 527 -23.29 28.38 -26.75
C ALA A 527 -21.94 29.00 -27.14
N ILE A 528 -21.75 29.34 -28.42
CA ILE A 528 -20.53 29.99 -28.93
C ILE A 528 -20.42 31.44 -28.43
N LEU A 529 -21.53 32.20 -28.50
CA LEU A 529 -21.57 33.63 -28.19
C LEU A 529 -21.81 33.95 -26.70
N GLY A 530 -22.15 32.95 -25.88
CA GLY A 530 -22.44 33.14 -24.46
C GLY A 530 -23.78 33.84 -24.19
N LEU A 531 -24.75 33.71 -25.09
CA LEU A 531 -26.07 34.38 -24.99
C LEU A 531 -27.08 33.63 -24.11
N GLY A 532 -26.74 32.42 -23.68
CA GLY A 532 -27.52 31.62 -22.75
C GLY A 532 -28.70 30.85 -23.37
N ALA A 533 -29.29 29.97 -22.57
CA ALA A 533 -30.38 29.07 -22.95
C ALA A 533 -31.74 29.79 -23.10
N THR A 534 -32.51 29.45 -24.12
CA THR A 534 -33.86 30.01 -24.35
C THR A 534 -34.88 28.91 -24.66
N ILE A 535 -36.14 29.10 -24.23
CA ILE A 535 -37.20 28.08 -24.32
C ILE A 535 -37.51 27.64 -25.77
N ASP A 536 -37.30 28.50 -26.76
CA ASP A 536 -37.55 28.18 -28.18
C ASP A 536 -36.60 27.10 -28.72
N MET A 537 -35.46 26.87 -28.06
CA MET A 537 -34.54 25.77 -28.37
C MET A 537 -35.20 24.41 -28.13
N ASP A 538 -35.97 24.29 -27.05
CA ASP A 538 -36.70 23.08 -26.72
C ASP A 538 -37.88 22.86 -27.67
N ILE A 539 -38.56 23.94 -28.08
CA ILE A 539 -39.66 23.90 -29.05
C ILE A 539 -39.17 23.46 -30.44
N PHE A 540 -38.01 23.94 -30.87
CA PHE A 540 -37.38 23.44 -32.10
C PHE A 540 -37.11 21.93 -32.00
N SER A 541 -36.52 21.49 -30.89
CA SER A 541 -36.18 20.08 -30.66
C SER A 541 -37.43 19.19 -30.63
N LEU A 542 -38.54 19.67 -30.05
CA LEU A 542 -39.84 19.01 -30.10
C LEU A 542 -40.39 18.90 -31.52
N GLY A 543 -40.23 19.95 -32.34
CA GLY A 543 -40.52 19.93 -33.77
C GLY A 543 -39.70 18.86 -34.50
N MET A 544 -38.40 18.75 -34.22
CA MET A 544 -37.54 17.73 -34.80
C MET A 544 -37.92 16.31 -34.38
N ILE A 545 -38.36 16.09 -33.12
CA ILE A 545 -38.97 14.81 -32.71
C ILE A 545 -40.22 14.54 -33.55
N GLY A 546 -41.12 15.51 -33.70
CA GLY A 546 -42.32 15.35 -34.51
C GLY A 546 -41.99 14.96 -35.96
N TYR A 547 -41.03 15.64 -36.58
CA TYR A 547 -40.53 15.31 -37.92
C TYR A 547 -39.96 13.89 -37.98
N TYR A 548 -39.13 13.51 -37.02
CA TYR A 548 -38.56 12.16 -36.93
C TYR A 548 -39.64 11.09 -36.80
N LEU A 549 -40.65 11.32 -35.96
CA LEU A 549 -41.76 10.41 -35.77
C LEU A 549 -42.65 10.30 -37.01
N LEU A 550 -42.83 11.38 -37.78
CA LEU A 550 -43.63 11.34 -39.00
C LEU A 550 -42.90 10.74 -40.19
N THR A 551 -41.58 10.88 -40.28
CA THR A 551 -40.82 10.55 -41.50
C THR A 551 -39.85 9.39 -41.35
N GLY A 552 -39.47 9.05 -40.11
CA GLY A 552 -38.35 8.15 -39.81
C GLY A 552 -36.97 8.74 -40.13
N LYS A 553 -36.87 10.02 -40.55
CA LYS A 553 -35.63 10.67 -40.98
C LYS A 553 -35.09 11.61 -39.91
N THR A 554 -33.77 11.75 -39.82
CA THR A 554 -33.08 12.70 -38.93
C THR A 554 -33.02 14.10 -39.52
N SER A 555 -32.56 15.08 -38.71
CA SER A 555 -32.41 16.47 -39.15
C SER A 555 -31.54 16.59 -40.41
N PRO A 556 -32.01 17.35 -41.44
CA PRO A 556 -31.23 17.56 -42.66
C PRO A 556 -30.00 18.46 -42.44
N ILE A 557 -29.94 19.19 -41.32
CA ILE A 557 -28.83 20.07 -40.96
C ILE A 557 -27.86 19.44 -39.96
N SER A 558 -28.07 18.17 -39.59
CA SER A 558 -27.24 17.47 -38.60
C SER A 558 -25.76 17.50 -38.95
N THR A 559 -25.41 17.24 -40.23
CA THR A 559 -24.02 17.30 -40.71
C THR A 559 -23.43 18.72 -40.60
N LEU A 560 -24.19 19.76 -40.95
CA LEU A 560 -23.73 21.15 -40.83
C LEU A 560 -23.49 21.55 -39.38
N LEU A 561 -24.37 21.12 -38.47
CA LEU A 561 -24.21 21.39 -37.03
C LEU A 561 -23.08 20.60 -36.41
N ASP A 562 -22.85 19.35 -36.84
CA ASP A 562 -21.71 18.56 -36.39
C ASP A 562 -20.39 19.17 -36.84
N GLU A 563 -20.29 19.60 -38.11
CA GLU A 563 -19.14 20.37 -38.63
C GLU A 563 -18.92 21.65 -37.80
N ALA A 564 -19.99 22.41 -37.54
CA ALA A 564 -19.92 23.62 -36.73
C ALA A 564 -19.44 23.34 -35.31
N LEU A 565 -19.93 22.28 -34.66
CA LEU A 565 -19.54 21.88 -33.32
C LEU A 565 -18.07 21.44 -33.27
N ASN A 566 -17.61 20.68 -34.27
CA ASN A 566 -16.22 20.29 -34.42
C ASN A 566 -15.29 21.50 -34.61
N LEU A 567 -15.70 22.49 -35.40
CA LEU A 567 -14.96 23.75 -35.55
C LEU A 567 -14.90 24.54 -34.24
N TYR A 568 -16.00 24.61 -33.49
CA TYR A 568 -16.05 25.26 -32.18
C TYR A 568 -15.12 24.59 -31.16
N ASN A 569 -15.16 23.26 -31.07
CA ASN A 569 -14.28 22.49 -30.18
C ASN A 569 -12.79 22.67 -30.53
N ASN A 570 -12.47 22.97 -31.79
CA ASN A 570 -11.12 23.30 -32.27
C ASN A 570 -10.80 24.80 -32.21
N ASN A 571 -11.57 25.60 -31.45
CA ASN A 571 -11.42 27.05 -31.28
C ASN A 571 -11.55 27.87 -32.58
N ASN A 572 -12.14 27.32 -33.64
CA ASN A 572 -12.41 28.04 -34.89
C ASN A 572 -13.82 28.66 -34.87
N ILE A 573 -13.98 29.68 -34.03
CA ILE A 573 -15.27 30.33 -33.75
C ILE A 573 -15.91 30.91 -35.02
N ARG A 574 -15.12 31.62 -35.85
CA ARG A 574 -15.64 32.28 -37.06
C ARG A 574 -16.24 31.28 -38.04
N ASN A 575 -15.52 30.21 -38.37
CA ASN A 575 -16.03 29.22 -39.33
C ASN A 575 -17.17 28.39 -38.74
N SER A 576 -17.16 28.15 -37.43
CA SER A 576 -18.29 27.53 -36.74
C SER A 576 -19.57 28.35 -36.92
N LEU A 577 -19.52 29.66 -36.68
CA LEU A 577 -20.67 30.57 -36.88
C LEU A 577 -21.13 30.62 -38.35
N LEU A 578 -20.21 30.58 -39.32
CA LEU A 578 -20.59 30.51 -40.74
C LEU A 578 -21.40 29.24 -41.07
N LYS A 579 -21.03 28.10 -40.49
CA LYS A 579 -21.76 26.84 -40.65
C LYS A 579 -23.12 26.86 -39.95
N VAL A 580 -23.21 27.52 -38.80
CA VAL A 580 -24.49 27.79 -38.13
C VAL A 580 -25.40 28.65 -39.01
N ASP A 581 -24.88 29.70 -39.65
CA ASP A 581 -25.64 30.54 -40.57
C ASP A 581 -26.10 29.79 -41.82
N GLU A 582 -25.27 28.88 -42.35
CA GLU A 582 -25.63 27.97 -43.44
C GLU A 582 -26.82 27.08 -43.05
N ALA A 583 -26.77 26.48 -41.84
CA ALA A 583 -27.86 25.67 -41.32
C ALA A 583 -29.16 26.46 -41.14
N LYS A 584 -29.09 27.70 -40.62
CA LYS A 584 -30.26 28.59 -40.49
C LYS A 584 -30.87 28.93 -41.84
N LYS A 585 -30.05 29.26 -42.84
CA LYS A 585 -30.50 29.57 -44.21
C LYS A 585 -31.20 28.34 -44.81
N PHE A 586 -30.61 27.16 -44.66
CA PHE A 586 -31.22 25.91 -45.13
C PHE A 586 -32.60 25.70 -44.51
N LEU A 587 -32.73 25.81 -43.18
CA LEU A 587 -34.02 25.62 -42.50
C LEU A 587 -35.10 26.62 -42.97
N SER A 588 -34.71 27.86 -43.25
CA SER A 588 -35.65 28.90 -43.69
C SER A 588 -36.30 28.60 -45.05
N THR A 589 -35.56 27.92 -45.94
CA THR A 589 -36.03 27.55 -47.28
C THR A 589 -36.42 26.07 -47.39
N TRP A 590 -36.27 25.30 -46.32
CA TRP A 590 -36.56 23.87 -46.31
C TRP A 590 -38.05 23.62 -46.53
N ASN A 591 -38.36 22.90 -47.61
CA ASN A 591 -39.66 22.34 -47.88
C ASN A 591 -39.70 20.91 -47.33
N ILE A 592 -40.44 20.70 -46.24
CA ILE A 592 -40.43 19.44 -45.51
C ILE A 592 -41.31 18.42 -46.23
N ASP A 593 -40.72 17.30 -46.65
CA ASP A 593 -41.41 16.19 -47.28
C ASP A 593 -42.02 15.25 -46.21
N PHE A 594 -43.28 15.51 -45.86
CA PHE A 594 -44.06 14.67 -44.95
C PHE A 594 -44.83 13.58 -45.69
N PRO A 595 -45.13 12.43 -45.06
CA PRO A 595 -45.98 11.41 -45.67
C PRO A 595 -47.34 11.98 -46.08
N PRO A 596 -47.87 11.62 -47.26
CA PRO A 596 -49.09 12.22 -47.79
C PRO A 596 -50.29 12.00 -46.86
N ASN A 597 -50.35 10.85 -46.20
CA ASN A 597 -51.42 10.43 -45.30
C ASN A 597 -51.31 10.98 -43.86
N ALA A 598 -50.24 11.69 -43.50
CA ALA A 598 -50.19 12.35 -42.20
C ALA A 598 -51.21 13.51 -42.13
N PRO A 599 -51.85 13.76 -40.97
CA PRO A 599 -52.82 14.84 -40.82
C PRO A 599 -52.21 16.21 -41.15
N GLN A 600 -52.90 17.01 -41.97
CA GLN A 600 -52.36 18.30 -42.43
C GLN A 600 -52.08 19.28 -41.29
N SER A 601 -52.94 19.31 -40.27
CA SER A 601 -52.76 20.13 -39.08
C SER A 601 -51.52 19.74 -38.29
N LEU A 602 -51.22 18.44 -38.19
CA LEU A 602 -50.03 17.93 -37.50
C LEU A 602 -48.75 18.28 -38.27
N LYS A 603 -48.76 18.16 -39.60
CA LYS A 603 -47.65 18.60 -40.47
C LYS A 603 -47.35 20.10 -40.26
N GLN A 604 -48.39 20.93 -40.30
CA GLN A 604 -48.25 22.38 -40.15
C GLN A 604 -47.70 22.75 -38.77
N LEU A 605 -48.19 22.10 -37.70
CA LEU A 605 -47.71 22.34 -36.34
C LEU A 605 -46.20 22.05 -36.22
N ILE A 606 -45.75 20.90 -36.74
CA ILE A 606 -44.35 20.50 -36.71
C ILE A 606 -43.49 21.47 -37.53
N GLU A 607 -43.93 21.83 -38.73
CA GLU A 607 -43.23 22.79 -39.57
C GLU A 607 -43.11 24.18 -38.91
N ASP A 608 -44.18 24.64 -38.26
CA ASP A 608 -44.19 25.92 -37.55
C ASP A 608 -43.20 25.95 -36.37
N CYS A 609 -42.97 24.81 -35.70
CA CYS A 609 -41.94 24.69 -34.66
C CYS A 609 -40.53 24.79 -35.25
N ILE A 610 -40.26 24.02 -36.31
CA ILE A 610 -38.94 23.95 -36.96
C ILE A 610 -38.58 25.31 -37.58
N LYS A 611 -39.56 26.03 -38.13
CA LYS A 611 -39.39 27.36 -38.72
C LYS A 611 -39.43 28.51 -37.69
N GLY A 612 -39.56 28.19 -36.39
CA GLY A 612 -39.53 29.17 -35.31
C GLY A 612 -40.75 30.11 -35.25
N LYS A 613 -41.88 29.71 -35.85
CA LYS A 613 -43.15 30.45 -35.73
C LYS A 613 -43.85 30.21 -34.39
N ILE A 614 -43.54 29.09 -33.74
CA ILE A 614 -43.95 28.79 -32.37
C ILE A 614 -42.70 28.82 -31.51
N ASN A 615 -42.72 29.61 -30.44
CA ASN A 615 -41.53 29.89 -29.62
C ASN A 615 -41.71 29.55 -28.14
N ASN A 616 -42.87 29.02 -27.74
CA ASN A 616 -43.16 28.66 -26.35
C ASN A 616 -44.02 27.38 -26.28
N SER A 617 -43.94 26.70 -25.13
CA SER A 617 -44.60 25.40 -24.91
C SER A 617 -46.11 25.49 -24.80
N ASP A 618 -46.65 26.61 -24.33
CA ASP A 618 -48.10 26.80 -24.17
C ASP A 618 -48.81 26.88 -25.52
N GLU A 619 -48.24 27.67 -26.44
CA GLU A 619 -48.76 27.78 -27.80
C GLU A 619 -48.72 26.43 -28.52
N PHE A 620 -47.61 25.70 -28.41
CA PHE A 620 -47.51 24.35 -28.98
C PHE A 620 -48.61 23.43 -28.43
N PHE A 621 -48.74 23.37 -27.10
CA PHE A 621 -49.72 22.53 -26.44
C PHE A 621 -51.15 22.88 -26.86
N ASN A 622 -51.49 24.18 -26.87
CA ASN A 622 -52.82 24.65 -27.25
C ASN A 622 -53.15 24.28 -28.71
N ARG A 623 -52.22 24.48 -29.65
CA ARG A 623 -52.42 24.10 -31.05
C ARG A 623 -52.52 22.58 -31.22
N LEU A 624 -51.72 21.79 -30.51
CA LEU A 624 -51.79 20.33 -30.56
C LEU A 624 -53.12 19.80 -29.99
N ASN A 625 -53.61 20.40 -28.91
CA ASN A 625 -54.86 19.99 -28.29
C ASN A 625 -56.06 20.16 -29.24
N LEU A 626 -56.05 21.19 -30.09
CA LEU A 626 -57.04 21.39 -31.16
C LEU A 626 -56.96 20.36 -32.29
N ILE A 627 -55.89 19.56 -32.37
CA ILE A 627 -55.69 18.48 -33.35
C ILE A 627 -56.10 17.11 -32.78
N VAL A 628 -56.07 16.99 -31.45
CA VAL A 628 -56.40 15.77 -30.70
C VAL A 628 -57.91 15.68 -30.42
N ILE A 629 -58.54 16.82 -30.13
CA ILE A 629 -60.01 16.98 -30.10
C ILE A 629 -60.55 16.94 -31.53
#